data_AF-A0A7C1R3H9-F1
#
_entry.id   AF-A0A7C1R3H9-F1
#
_cell.length_a   1.000
_cell.length_b   1.000
_cell.length_c   1.000
_cell.angle_alpha   90.00
_cell.angle_beta   90.00
_cell.angle_gamma   90.00
#
_symmetry.space_group_name_H-M   'P 1'
#
loop_
_entity.id
_entity.type
_entity.pdbx_description
1 polymer ?
#
loop_
_entity_poly.entity_id
_entity_poly.type
_entity_poly.pdbx_seq_one_letter_code
_entity_poly.pdbx_strand_id
1 'polypeptide(L)'
;MKKQSDMDNALNNFQQRCFEWSVETFGIRGPTGPLQHLKSECEEAIENPEDITEFADMFLLLQDAAARAGHKMSSVYNAAIDKHTVNTKRDWPPAGETNDQGFTEHKK
;
A
#
# COMPACT_ATOMS: atom_id res chain seq x y z
N MET A 1 0.29 23.59 5.12
CA MET A 1 1.69 23.58 4.62
C MET A 1 2.64 22.88 5.58
N LYS A 2 2.90 23.36 6.80
CA LYS A 2 3.83 22.71 7.75
C LYS A 2 3.47 21.25 8.14
N LYS A 3 2.18 20.98 8.42
CA LYS A 3 1.73 19.62 8.76
C LYS A 3 1.89 18.59 7.64
N GLN A 4 1.72 19.01 6.37
CA GLN A 4 1.89 18.12 5.22
C GLN A 4 3.37 17.77 5.02
N SER A 5 4.26 18.76 5.12
CA SER A 5 5.70 18.49 5.04
C SER A 5 6.19 17.59 6.18
N ASP A 6 5.62 17.73 7.38
CA ASP A 6 5.97 16.85 8.51
C ASP A 6 5.55 15.40 8.25
N MET A 7 4.35 15.17 7.68
CA MET A 7 3.88 13.85 7.28
C MET A 7 4.71 13.26 6.14
N ASP A 8 4.98 14.03 5.09
CA ASP A 8 5.79 13.59 3.96
C ASP A 8 7.18 13.15 4.43
N ASN A 9 7.78 13.91 5.35
CA ASN A 9 9.04 13.55 5.97
C ASN A 9 8.93 12.28 6.80
N ALA A 10 7.87 12.11 7.61
CA ALA A 10 7.67 10.91 8.41
C ALA A 10 7.56 9.64 7.54
N LEU A 11 6.75 9.68 6.48
CA LEU A 11 6.57 8.58 5.54
C LEU A 11 7.89 8.23 4.84
N ASN A 12 8.58 9.23 4.31
CA ASN A 12 9.83 9.00 3.56
C ASN A 12 10.97 8.53 4.47
N ASN A 13 11.07 9.06 5.69
CA ASN A 13 12.09 8.64 6.65
C ASN A 13 11.85 7.20 7.12
N PHE A 14 10.60 6.79 7.34
CA PHE A 14 10.27 5.40 7.68
C PHE A 14 10.60 4.46 6.51
N GLN A 15 10.16 4.81 5.29
CA GLN A 15 10.50 4.07 4.07
C GLN A 15 12.02 3.89 3.92
N GLN A 16 12.79 4.96 4.10
CA GLN A 16 14.24 4.92 3.97
C GLN A 16 14.89 3.91 4.93
N ARG A 17 14.54 3.95 6.23
CA ARG A 17 15.13 3.04 7.24
C ARG A 17 14.86 1.57 6.92
N CYS A 18 13.63 1.26 6.53
CA CYS A 18 13.27 -0.10 6.15
C CYS A 18 13.92 -0.53 4.84
N PHE A 19 14.03 0.38 3.86
CA PHE A 19 14.67 0.06 2.58
C PHE A 19 16.17 -0.18 2.74
N GLU A 20 16.85 0.60 3.59
CA GLU A 20 18.26 0.39 3.94
C GLU A 20 18.47 -1.02 4.52
N TRP A 21 17.67 -1.41 5.53
CA TRP A 21 17.70 -2.76 6.08
C TRP A 21 17.36 -3.86 5.05
N SER A 22 16.35 -3.63 4.21
CA SER A 22 15.91 -4.56 3.16
C SER A 22 16.99 -4.78 2.10
N VAL A 23 17.70 -3.73 1.69
CA VAL A 23 18.82 -3.82 0.75
C VAL A 23 20.01 -4.54 1.38
N GLU A 24 20.32 -4.25 2.64
CA GLU A 24 21.39 -4.96 3.38
C GLU A 24 21.09 -6.45 3.52
N THR A 25 19.84 -6.81 3.83
CA THR A 25 19.42 -8.18 4.10
C THR A 25 19.20 -8.99 2.82
N PHE A 26 18.55 -8.41 1.81
CA PHE A 26 18.08 -9.13 0.63
C PHE A 26 18.77 -8.71 -0.68
N GLY A 27 19.65 -7.72 -0.63
CA GLY A 27 20.36 -7.20 -1.79
C GLY A 27 19.51 -6.35 -2.75
N ILE A 28 20.13 -6.00 -3.87
CA ILE A 28 19.54 -5.20 -4.93
C ILE A 28 18.64 -6.10 -5.80
N ARG A 29 17.33 -5.82 -5.77
CA ARG A 29 16.30 -6.51 -6.55
C ARG A 29 15.17 -5.54 -6.90
N GLY A 30 14.39 -5.88 -7.94
CA GLY A 30 13.24 -5.10 -8.39
C GLY A 30 12.00 -5.23 -7.49
N PRO A 31 10.91 -4.51 -7.81
CA PRO A 31 9.72 -4.42 -6.96
C PRO A 31 8.81 -5.66 -7.00
N THR A 32 8.97 -6.53 -8.00
CA THR A 32 8.06 -7.66 -8.22
C THR A 32 8.04 -8.67 -7.07
N GLY A 33 9.18 -8.96 -6.45
CA GLY A 33 9.27 -9.91 -5.34
C GLY A 33 8.42 -9.46 -4.13
N PRO A 34 8.64 -8.25 -3.60
CA PRO A 34 7.79 -7.70 -2.54
C PRO A 34 6.31 -7.61 -2.90
N LEU A 35 5.95 -7.32 -4.15
CA LEU A 35 4.54 -7.32 -4.60
C LEU A 35 3.92 -8.73 -4.62
N GLN A 36 4.70 -9.75 -4.98
CA GLN A 36 4.25 -11.15 -4.89
C GLN A 36 4.07 -11.57 -3.44
N HIS A 37 4.96 -11.14 -2.55
CA HIS A 37 4.81 -11.40 -1.11
C HIS A 37 3.60 -10.66 -0.53
N LEU A 38 3.38 -9.40 -0.92
CA LEU A 38 2.22 -8.62 -0.52
C LEU A 38 0.90 -9.32 -0.86
N LYS A 39 0.84 -10.04 -1.98
CA LYS A 39 -0.32 -10.87 -2.33
C LYS A 39 -0.56 -11.98 -1.30
N SER A 40 0.50 -12.64 -0.81
CA SER A 40 0.41 -13.66 0.24
C SER A 40 -0.10 -13.05 1.55
N GLU A 41 0.45 -11.90 1.96
CA GLU A 41 0.00 -11.20 3.18
C GLU A 41 -1.47 -10.74 3.08
N CYS A 42 -1.97 -10.45 1.88
CA CYS A 42 -3.40 -10.22 1.70
C CYS A 42 -4.24 -11.48 2.01
N GLU A 43 -3.74 -12.68 1.69
CA GLU A 43 -4.41 -13.94 2.01
C GLU A 43 -4.39 -14.18 3.54
N GLU A 44 -3.27 -13.90 4.22
CA GLU A 44 -3.15 -13.98 5.69
C GLU A 44 -4.07 -12.97 6.40
N ALA A 45 -4.13 -11.72 5.92
CA ALA A 45 -5.06 -10.71 6.41
C ALA A 45 -6.54 -11.05 6.17
N ILE A 46 -6.87 -11.81 5.11
CA ILE A 46 -8.24 -12.31 4.87
C ILE A 46 -8.59 -13.39 5.89
N GLU A 47 -7.65 -14.25 6.27
CA GLU A 47 -7.85 -15.30 7.28
C GLU A 47 -7.95 -14.71 8.71
N ASN A 48 -7.16 -13.68 9.02
CA ASN A 48 -7.09 -13.06 10.35
C ASN A 48 -7.32 -11.53 10.30
N PRO A 49 -8.49 -11.03 9.88
CA PRO A 49 -8.72 -9.60 9.64
C PRO A 49 -8.71 -8.73 10.90
N GLU A 50 -8.78 -9.33 12.09
CA GLU A 50 -8.69 -8.63 13.37
C GLU A 50 -7.24 -8.48 13.86
N ASP A 51 -6.28 -9.14 13.19
CA ASP A 51 -4.86 -8.99 13.53
C ASP A 51 -4.25 -7.79 12.79
N ILE A 52 -3.87 -6.77 13.56
CA ILE A 52 -3.29 -5.54 13.02
C ILE A 52 -1.91 -5.76 12.41
N THR A 53 -1.20 -6.83 12.78
CA THR A 53 0.14 -7.09 12.26
C THR A 53 0.11 -7.46 10.79
N GLU A 54 -0.91 -8.16 10.32
CA GLU A 54 -1.09 -8.51 8.90
C GLU A 54 -1.18 -7.25 8.01
N PHE A 55 -1.83 -6.19 8.51
CA PHE A 55 -1.84 -4.90 7.82
C PHE A 55 -0.48 -4.19 7.87
N ALA A 56 0.30 -4.39 8.94
CA ALA A 56 1.65 -3.88 9.03
C ALA A 56 2.59 -4.58 8.04
N ASP A 57 2.46 -5.89 7.85
CA ASP A 57 3.23 -6.65 6.87
C ASP A 57 2.90 -6.18 5.44
N MET A 58 1.62 -6.01 5.12
CA MET A 58 1.21 -5.39 3.86
C MET A 58 1.81 -3.98 3.67
N PHE A 59 1.80 -3.15 4.71
CA PHE A 59 2.36 -1.80 4.64
C PHE A 59 3.86 -1.83 4.37
N LEU A 60 4.61 -2.68 5.08
CA LEU A 60 6.06 -2.85 4.92
C LEU A 60 6.43 -3.35 3.51
N LEU A 61 5.65 -4.26 2.94
CA LEU A 61 5.90 -4.77 1.59
C LEU A 61 5.53 -3.76 0.51
N LEU A 62 4.44 -3.01 0.67
CA LEU A 62 4.06 -1.93 -0.24
C LEU A 62 5.16 -0.87 -0.32
N GLN A 63 5.73 -0.45 0.82
CA GLN A 63 6.78 0.57 0.81
C GLN A 63 8.11 0.05 0.23
N ASP A 64 8.46 -1.22 0.43
CA ASP A 64 9.68 -1.83 -0.14
C ASP A 64 9.54 -1.92 -1.67
N ALA A 65 8.37 -2.37 -2.14
CA ALA A 65 8.03 -2.36 -3.56
C ALA A 65 8.11 -0.94 -4.16
N ALA A 66 7.49 0.04 -3.50
CA ALA A 66 7.51 1.43 -3.94
C ALA A 66 8.93 2.00 -4.00
N ALA A 67 9.76 1.76 -2.96
CA ALA A 67 11.15 2.20 -2.92
C ALA A 67 11.96 1.59 -4.07
N ARG A 68 11.81 0.29 -4.32
CA ARG A 68 12.48 -0.43 -5.43
C ARG A 68 12.03 0.03 -6.81
N ALA A 69 10.81 0.57 -6.92
CA ALA A 69 10.30 1.20 -8.13
C ALA A 69 10.71 2.69 -8.26
N GLY A 70 11.44 3.24 -7.29
CA GLY A 70 11.86 4.65 -7.29
C GLY A 70 10.79 5.63 -6.79
N HIS A 71 9.75 5.13 -6.12
CA HIS A 71 8.67 5.94 -5.56
C HIS A 71 8.86 6.21 -4.07
N LYS A 72 8.63 7.46 -3.68
CA LYS A 72 8.54 7.88 -2.28
C LYS A 72 7.15 7.59 -1.72
N MET A 73 7.06 7.13 -0.48
CA MET A 73 5.74 6.88 0.14
C MET A 73 4.89 8.15 0.26
N SER A 74 5.48 9.33 0.40
CA SER A 74 4.71 10.59 0.33
C SER A 74 4.06 10.80 -1.04
N SER A 75 4.72 10.40 -2.13
CA SER A 75 4.15 10.46 -3.49
C SER A 75 3.03 9.44 -3.68
N VAL A 76 3.18 8.23 -3.14
CA VAL A 76 2.12 7.20 -3.14
C VAL A 76 0.89 7.70 -2.37
N TYR A 77 1.10 8.30 -1.20
CA TYR A 77 0.03 8.86 -0.40
C TYR A 77 -0.72 10.00 -1.12
N ASN A 78 0.00 10.95 -1.72
CA ASN A 78 -0.62 12.02 -2.49
C ASN A 78 -1.39 11.48 -3.71
N ALA A 79 -0.84 10.47 -4.40
CA ALA A 79 -1.55 9.79 -5.48
C ALA A 79 -2.82 9.08 -4.98
N ALA A 80 -2.81 8.53 -3.77
CA ALA A 80 -4.00 7.94 -3.15
C ALA A 80 -5.07 8.99 -2.83
N ILE A 81 -4.69 10.20 -2.39
CA ILE A 81 -5.63 11.33 -2.19
C ILE A 81 -6.32 11.71 -3.51
N ASP A 82 -5.53 11.90 -4.57
CA ASP A 82 -6.05 12.25 -5.89
C ASP A 82 -6.95 11.13 -6.43
N LYS A 83 -6.51 9.88 -6.28
CA LYS A 83 -7.27 8.71 -6.68
C LYS A 83 -8.58 8.58 -5.91
N HIS A 84 -8.58 8.88 -4.61
CA HIS A 84 -9.79 8.89 -3.78
C HIS A 84 -10.81 9.91 -4.31
N THR A 85 -10.36 11.11 -4.68
CA THR A 85 -11.21 12.13 -5.31
C THR A 85 -11.84 11.67 -6.63
N VAL A 86 -11.14 10.85 -7.41
CA VAL A 86 -11.71 10.22 -8.61
C VAL A 86 -12.70 9.11 -8.23
N ASN A 87 -12.33 8.27 -7.25
CA ASN A 87 -13.15 7.14 -6.81
C ASN A 87 -14.50 7.58 -6.26
N THR A 88 -14.60 8.71 -5.56
CA THR A 88 -15.88 9.25 -5.04
C THR A 88 -16.86 9.68 -6.14
N LYS A 89 -16.41 9.76 -7.40
CA LYS A 89 -17.22 10.16 -8.56
C LYS A 89 -17.57 8.99 -9.50
N ARG A 90 -17.20 7.76 -9.13
CA ARG A 90 -17.47 6.57 -9.96
C ARG A 90 -18.87 6.03 -9.72
N ASP A 91 -19.36 5.27 -10.68
CA ASP A 91 -20.55 4.44 -10.47
C ASP A 91 -20.15 3.19 -9.68
N TRP A 92 -20.61 3.13 -8.44
CA TRP A 92 -20.41 2.01 -7.52
C TRP A 92 -21.70 1.20 -7.39
N PRO A 93 -21.60 -0.12 -7.12
CA PRO A 93 -22.74 -0.90 -6.67
C PRO A 93 -23.39 -0.30 -5.42
N PRO A 94 -24.67 -0.61 -5.15
CA PRO A 94 -25.32 -0.23 -3.90
C PRO A 94 -24.51 -0.62 -2.65
N ALA A 95 -24.64 0.17 -1.59
CA ALA A 95 -23.89 -0.04 -0.36
C ALA A 95 -24.19 -1.42 0.26
N GLY A 96 -23.14 -2.19 0.52
CA GLY A 96 -23.23 -3.54 1.08
C GLY A 96 -23.30 -4.66 0.03
N GLU A 97 -23.37 -4.34 -1.26
CA GLU A 97 -23.32 -5.35 -2.33
C GLU A 97 -21.89 -5.69 -2.76
N THR A 98 -21.65 -6.99 -2.97
CA THR A 98 -20.39 -7.55 -3.48
C THR A 98 -20.66 -8.33 -4.77
N ASN A 99 -19.62 -8.54 -5.57
CA ASN A 99 -19.67 -9.45 -6.71
C ASN A 99 -19.59 -10.92 -6.25
N ASP A 100 -19.65 -11.86 -7.19
CA ASP A 100 -19.56 -13.30 -6.92
C ASP A 100 -18.24 -13.74 -6.24
N GLN A 101 -17.23 -12.86 -6.23
CA GLN A 101 -15.93 -13.07 -5.60
C GLN A 101 -15.84 -12.43 -4.20
N GLY A 102 -16.92 -11.81 -3.70
CA GLY A 102 -16.99 -11.25 -2.35
C GLY A 102 -16.39 -9.86 -2.17
N PHE A 103 -16.08 -9.13 -3.25
CA PHE A 103 -15.58 -7.74 -3.15
C PHE A 103 -16.44 -6.76 -3.96
N THR A 104 -16.37 -5.47 -3.60
CA THR A 104 -17.04 -4.38 -4.33
C THR A 104 -16.06 -3.69 -5.25
N GLU A 105 -16.40 -3.57 -6.54
CA GLU A 105 -15.62 -2.81 -7.51
C GLU A 105 -16.51 -1.86 -8.32
N HIS A 106 -15.93 -0.75 -8.77
CA HIS A 106 -16.59 0.19 -9.68
C HIS A 106 -16.86 -0.46 -11.03
N LYS A 107 -17.95 -0.08 -11.69
CA LYS A 107 -18.18 -0.48 -13.08
C LYS A 107 -17.13 0.20 -13.98
N LYS A 108 -16.55 -0.58 -14.90
CA LYS A 108 -15.55 -0.10 -15.85
C LYS A 108 -16.17 0.76 -16.95
#